data_AF-A0A965NV92-F1
#
_entry.id   AF-A0A965NV92-F1
#
_cell.length_a   1.000
_cell.length_b   1.000
_cell.length_c   1.000
_cell.angle_alpha   90.00
_cell.angle_beta   90.00
_cell.angle_gamma   90.00
#
_symmetry.space_group_name_H-M   'P 1'
#
loop_
_entity.id
_entity.type
_entity.pdbx_description
1 polymer ?
#
loop_
_entity_poly.entity_id
_entity_poly.type
_entity_poly.pdbx_seq_one_letter_code
_entity_poly.pdbx_strand_id
1 'polypeptide(L)'
;GSRLILNQAFPRMLLPYSSAHSALRQFLPTMPIYIGIVLIGKLIFPNANLPGLNWNYLLIPLVLISLALTSFGLALFFATLNVYFRDTTKLLNYILRIWLYACPVLWLPEVLTGWHRAFLYVNPLGPALAANSRIWIEGSTPTAAQFVAMFAWALFAMLFGGYFFLTREREFAIRV
;
A
#
# COMPACT_ATOMS: atom_id res chain seq x y z
N GLY A 1 25.79 15.77 -26.67
CA GLY A 1 25.34 16.60 -25.54
C GLY A 1 24.75 15.77 -24.40
N SER A 2 25.51 14.83 -23.83
CA SER A 2 25.06 13.96 -22.71
C SER A 2 25.53 14.46 -21.33
N ARG A 3 25.93 15.73 -21.23
CA ARG A 3 26.41 16.35 -19.98
C ARG A 3 25.56 17.52 -19.47
N LEU A 4 24.42 17.80 -20.11
CA LEU A 4 23.51 18.87 -19.70
C LEU A 4 22.21 18.40 -19.03
N ILE A 5 22.02 17.09 -18.82
CA ILE A 5 20.84 16.54 -18.13
C ILE A 5 21.11 16.32 -16.63
N LEU A 6 22.32 16.59 -16.14
CA LEU A 6 22.72 16.31 -14.74
C LEU A 6 22.75 17.55 -13.84
N ASN A 7 22.00 18.62 -14.14
CA ASN A 7 21.98 19.80 -13.27
C ASN A 7 20.58 20.29 -12.87
N GLN A 8 19.60 19.39 -12.87
CA GLN A 8 18.43 19.57 -12.02
C GLN A 8 18.41 18.43 -11.03
N ALA A 9 18.41 18.76 -9.74
CA ALA A 9 18.17 17.78 -8.69
C ALA A 9 16.84 17.10 -9.00
N PHE A 10 16.89 15.89 -9.56
CA PHE A 10 15.70 15.18 -9.98
C PHE A 10 14.81 15.03 -8.74
N PRO A 11 13.56 15.53 -8.74
CA PRO A 11 12.75 15.52 -7.53
C PRO A 11 12.52 14.07 -7.12
N ARG A 12 13.17 13.64 -6.04
CA ARG A 12 13.10 12.25 -5.55
C ARG A 12 11.66 11.85 -5.21
N MET A 13 10.80 12.83 -4.95
CA MET A 13 9.35 12.73 -4.76
C MET A 13 8.58 12.23 -6.00
N LEU A 14 9.12 12.41 -7.22
CA LEU A 14 8.51 11.87 -8.45
C LEU A 14 8.64 10.36 -8.56
N LEU A 15 9.61 9.73 -7.89
CA LEU A 15 9.81 8.28 -7.98
C LEU A 15 8.66 7.52 -7.29
N PRO A 16 8.28 7.81 -6.02
CA PRO A 16 7.13 7.18 -5.40
C PRO A 16 5.81 7.49 -6.14
N TYR A 17 5.64 8.72 -6.64
CA TYR A 17 4.44 9.09 -7.40
C TYR A 17 4.30 8.29 -8.71
N SER A 18 5.38 8.17 -9.48
CA SER A 18 5.37 7.39 -10.72
C SER A 18 5.11 5.90 -10.46
N SER A 19 5.63 5.36 -9.35
CA SER A 19 5.36 3.98 -8.93
C SER A 19 3.89 3.77 -8.55
N ALA A 20 3.26 4.71 -7.82
CA ALA A 20 1.84 4.63 -7.47
C ALA A 20 0.94 4.70 -8.71
N HIS A 21 1.27 5.58 -9.66
CA HIS A 21 0.55 5.67 -10.92
C HIS A 21 0.72 4.41 -11.78
N SER A 22 1.93 3.83 -11.78
CA SER A 22 2.18 2.55 -12.45
C SER A 22 1.36 1.41 -11.83
N ALA A 23 1.31 1.33 -10.51
CA ALA A 23 0.51 0.33 -9.79
C ALA A 23 -0.98 0.46 -10.10
N LEU A 24 -1.51 1.69 -10.16
CA LEU A 24 -2.90 1.92 -10.55
C LEU A 24 -3.19 1.40 -11.96
N ARG A 25 -2.31 1.69 -12.94
CA ARG A 25 -2.46 1.18 -14.31
C ARG A 25 -2.38 -0.34 -14.39
N GLN A 26 -1.60 -0.98 -13.53
CA GLN A 26 -1.51 -2.43 -13.45
C GLN A 26 -2.75 -3.05 -12.77
N PHE A 27 -3.43 -2.30 -11.91
CA PHE A 27 -4.67 -2.71 -11.25
C PHE A 27 -5.92 -2.59 -12.15
N LEU A 28 -5.96 -1.62 -13.07
CA LEU A 28 -7.09 -1.46 -14.00
C LEU A 28 -7.47 -2.76 -14.75
N PRO A 29 -6.54 -3.51 -15.38
CA PRO A 29 -6.88 -4.73 -16.10
C PRO A 29 -7.32 -5.89 -15.19
N THR A 30 -7.02 -5.86 -13.88
CA THR A 30 -7.45 -6.94 -12.98
C THR A 30 -8.94 -6.86 -12.65
N MET A 31 -9.54 -5.67 -12.71
CA MET A 31 -10.97 -5.44 -12.47
C MET A 31 -11.90 -6.25 -13.40
N PRO A 32 -11.80 -6.14 -14.75
CA PRO A 32 -12.68 -6.88 -15.65
C PRO A 32 -12.45 -8.40 -15.57
N ILE A 33 -11.19 -8.84 -15.36
CA ILE A 33 -10.86 -10.26 -15.19
C ILE A 33 -11.56 -10.81 -13.95
N TYR A 34 -11.47 -10.11 -12.83
CA TYR A 34 -12.15 -10.52 -11.59
C TYR A 34 -13.67 -10.56 -11.78
N ILE A 35 -14.27 -9.54 -12.40
CA ILE A 35 -15.72 -9.51 -12.67
C ILE A 35 -16.12 -10.73 -13.52
N GLY A 36 -15.33 -11.07 -14.54
CA GLY A 36 -15.54 -12.26 -15.36
C GLY A 36 -15.51 -13.55 -14.53
N ILE A 37 -14.54 -13.70 -13.63
CA ILE A 37 -14.43 -14.86 -12.74
C ILE A 37 -15.64 -14.97 -11.81
N VAL A 38 -16.08 -13.87 -11.19
CA VAL A 38 -17.23 -13.90 -10.26
C VAL A 38 -18.54 -14.17 -10.98
N LEU A 39 -18.76 -13.58 -12.17
CA LEU A 39 -19.97 -13.81 -12.95
C LEU A 39 -20.04 -15.25 -13.47
N ILE A 40 -18.98 -15.72 -14.13
CA ILE A 40 -18.92 -17.09 -14.67
C ILE A 40 -18.95 -18.11 -13.53
N GLY A 41 -18.19 -17.86 -12.45
CA GLY A 41 -18.16 -18.73 -11.28
C GLY A 41 -19.52 -18.88 -10.62
N LYS A 42 -20.29 -17.80 -10.51
CA LYS A 42 -21.66 -17.83 -9.96
C LYS A 42 -22.66 -18.52 -10.89
N LEU A 43 -22.46 -18.46 -12.21
CA LEU A 43 -23.28 -19.19 -13.19
C LEU A 43 -23.03 -20.70 -13.14
N ILE A 44 -21.77 -21.13 -12.99
CA ILE A 44 -21.40 -22.55 -12.95
C ILE A 44 -21.66 -23.16 -11.56
N PHE A 45 -21.44 -22.41 -10.48
CA PHE A 45 -21.61 -22.86 -9.10
C PHE A 45 -22.58 -21.94 -8.32
N PRO A 46 -23.90 -22.12 -8.49
CA PRO A 46 -24.90 -21.25 -7.85
C PRO A 46 -24.87 -21.27 -6.32
N ASN A 47 -24.40 -22.37 -5.72
CA ASN A 47 -24.32 -22.57 -4.27
C ASN A 47 -22.97 -22.15 -3.65
N ALA A 48 -22.01 -21.68 -4.46
CA ALA A 48 -20.75 -21.21 -3.93
C ALA A 48 -20.92 -19.83 -3.28
N ASN A 49 -20.28 -19.63 -2.13
CA ASN A 49 -20.25 -18.35 -1.38
C ASN A 49 -19.41 -17.29 -2.12
N LEU A 50 -19.75 -16.99 -3.38
CA LEU A 50 -19.13 -15.93 -4.15
C LEU A 50 -19.85 -14.60 -3.83
N PRO A 51 -19.11 -13.52 -3.57
CA PRO A 51 -19.68 -12.24 -3.13
C PRO A 51 -20.59 -11.56 -4.17
N GLY A 52 -20.61 -12.03 -5.42
CA GLY A 52 -21.39 -11.44 -6.50
C GLY A 52 -20.96 -10.00 -6.81
N LEU A 53 -21.79 -9.28 -7.57
CA LEU A 53 -21.61 -7.86 -7.80
C LEU A 53 -22.21 -7.07 -6.63
N ASN A 54 -21.36 -6.49 -5.77
CA ASN A 54 -21.77 -5.75 -4.58
C ASN A 54 -21.32 -4.29 -4.66
N TRP A 55 -22.06 -3.37 -4.05
CA TRP A 55 -21.72 -1.94 -4.02
C TRP A 55 -20.40 -1.66 -3.29
N ASN A 56 -19.95 -2.61 -2.47
CA ASN A 56 -18.71 -2.56 -1.70
C ASN A 56 -17.46 -2.36 -2.58
N TYR A 57 -17.50 -2.73 -3.86
CA TYR A 57 -16.38 -2.47 -4.78
C TYR A 57 -16.10 -0.97 -5.01
N LEU A 58 -17.07 -0.09 -4.75
CA LEU A 58 -16.85 1.37 -4.81
C LEU A 58 -15.95 1.90 -3.69
N LEU A 59 -15.68 1.10 -2.66
CA LEU A 59 -14.73 1.43 -1.60
C LEU A 59 -13.28 1.11 -2.00
N ILE A 60 -13.06 0.37 -3.09
CA ILE A 60 -11.71 0.01 -3.55
C ILE A 60 -10.84 1.24 -3.88
N PRO A 61 -11.32 2.25 -4.64
CA PRO A 61 -10.53 3.46 -4.90
C PRO A 61 -10.06 4.14 -3.61
N LEU A 62 -10.91 4.12 -2.58
CA LEU A 62 -10.60 4.71 -1.29
C LEU A 62 -9.48 3.95 -0.56
N VAL A 63 -9.55 2.61 -0.56
CA VAL A 63 -8.50 1.74 0.00
C VAL A 63 -7.18 1.94 -0.74
N LEU A 64 -7.22 2.05 -2.07
CA LEU A 64 -6.04 2.31 -2.90
C LEU A 64 -5.39 3.67 -2.58
N ILE A 65 -6.19 4.72 -2.37
CA ILE A 65 -5.68 6.04 -1.98
C ILE A 65 -4.99 5.95 -0.62
N SER A 66 -5.60 5.31 0.38
CA SER A 66 -4.99 5.12 1.70
C SER A 66 -3.67 4.34 1.60
N LEU A 67 -3.64 3.26 0.82
CA LEU A 67 -2.43 2.47 0.61
C LEU A 67 -1.33 3.26 -0.10
N ALA A 68 -1.69 4.05 -1.12
CA ALA A 68 -0.77 4.89 -1.85
C ALA A 68 -0.16 5.99 -0.95
N LEU A 69 -0.98 6.67 -0.16
CA LEU A 69 -0.51 7.69 0.80
C LEU A 69 0.41 7.10 1.86
N THR A 70 0.04 5.94 2.43
CA THR A 70 0.86 5.26 3.43
C THR A 70 2.21 4.85 2.85
N SER A 71 2.19 4.23 1.66
CA SER A 71 3.41 3.78 0.96
C SER A 71 4.29 4.96 0.56
N PHE A 72 3.69 6.07 0.15
CA PHE A 72 4.39 7.30 -0.19
C PHE A 72 5.10 7.91 1.02
N GLY A 73 4.41 8.05 2.15
CA GLY A 73 5.01 8.54 3.39
C GLY A 73 6.17 7.67 3.88
N LEU A 74 5.99 6.34 3.86
CA LEU A 74 7.05 5.39 4.18
C LEU A 74 8.24 5.49 3.20
N ALA A 75 7.97 5.63 1.90
CA ALA A 75 9.00 5.80 0.90
C ALA A 75 9.83 7.08 1.14
N LEU A 76 9.20 8.19 1.52
CA LEU A 76 9.91 9.42 1.88
C LEU A 76 10.81 9.23 3.12
N PHE A 77 10.30 8.53 4.14
CA PHE A 77 11.07 8.21 5.33
C PHE A 77 12.31 7.36 5.00
N PHE A 78 12.12 6.26 4.27
CA PHE A 78 13.21 5.37 3.89
C PHE A 78 14.18 6.00 2.89
N ALA A 79 13.71 6.85 1.98
CA ALA A 79 14.56 7.63 1.08
C ALA A 79 15.50 8.55 1.88
N THR A 80 14.98 9.17 2.95
CA THR A 80 15.79 10.00 3.85
C THR A 80 16.86 9.16 4.55
N LEU A 81 16.49 8.02 5.13
CA LEU A 81 17.44 7.10 5.79
C LEU A 81 18.56 6.62 4.85
N ASN A 82 18.23 6.36 3.59
CA ASN A 82 19.19 5.91 2.59
C ASN A 82 20.32 6.92 2.32
N VAL A 83 20.04 8.23 2.43
CA VAL A 83 21.07 9.26 2.26
C VAL A 83 22.07 9.26 3.43
N TYR A 84 21.62 8.92 4.64
CA TYR A 84 22.50 8.79 5.80
C TYR A 84 23.24 7.46 5.82
N PHE A 85 22.57 6.38 5.42
CA PHE A 85 23.08 5.01 5.49
C PHE A 85 22.95 4.34 4.13
N ARG A 86 24.07 4.24 3.41
CA ARG A 86 24.13 3.66 2.04
C ARG A 86 23.66 2.20 1.99
N ASP A 87 23.74 1.46 3.09
CA ASP A 87 23.29 0.05 3.18
C ASP A 87 21.78 -0.13 3.37
N THR A 88 21.04 0.97 3.61
CA THR A 88 19.58 0.96 3.78
C THR A 88 18.87 0.32 2.59
N THR A 89 19.33 0.58 1.35
CA THR A 89 18.71 0.01 0.15
C THR A 89 18.73 -1.51 0.15
N LYS A 90 19.88 -2.12 0.53
CA LYS A 90 20.04 -3.56 0.57
C LYS A 90 19.19 -4.17 1.67
N LEU A 91 19.24 -3.59 2.88
CA LEU A 91 18.43 -4.03 4.02
C LEU A 91 16.94 -3.94 3.74
N LEU A 92 16.48 -2.85 3.11
CA LEU A 92 15.06 -2.67 2.77
C LEU A 92 14.52 -3.78 1.90
N ASN A 93 15.30 -4.29 0.94
CA ASN A 93 14.84 -5.41 0.12
C ASN A 93 14.54 -6.67 0.94
N TYR A 94 15.32 -6.95 1.98
CA TYR A 94 15.06 -8.06 2.89
C TYR A 94 13.88 -7.75 3.82
N ILE A 95 13.84 -6.54 4.37
CA ILE A 95 12.77 -6.10 5.27
C ILE A 95 11.41 -6.16 4.56
N LEU A 96 11.32 -5.65 3.32
CA LEU A 96 10.08 -5.66 2.55
C LEU A 96 9.60 -7.09 2.26
N ARG A 97 10.52 -8.04 2.03
CA ARG A 97 10.16 -9.46 1.86
C ARG A 97 9.57 -10.04 3.14
N ILE A 98 10.20 -9.80 4.29
CA ILE A 98 9.67 -10.26 5.58
C ILE A 98 8.34 -9.58 5.87
N TRP A 99 8.23 -8.29 5.58
CA TRP A 99 7.04 -7.49 5.82
C TRP A 99 5.86 -7.94 4.96
N LEU A 100 6.10 -8.40 3.73
CA LEU A 100 5.07 -9.01 2.88
C LEU A 100 4.37 -10.19 3.59
N TYR A 101 5.11 -11.05 4.28
CA TYR A 101 4.52 -12.15 5.06
C TYR A 101 3.74 -11.67 6.27
N ALA A 102 4.16 -10.57 6.90
CA ALA A 102 3.45 -9.95 8.02
C ALA A 102 2.19 -9.19 7.59
N CYS A 103 2.04 -8.86 6.30
CA CYS A 103 0.85 -8.25 5.75
C CYS A 103 -0.19 -9.31 5.35
N PRO A 104 -1.51 -9.03 5.47
CA PRO A 104 -2.57 -9.93 5.05
C PRO A 104 -2.73 -9.93 3.52
N VAL A 105 -1.68 -10.34 2.81
CA VAL A 105 -1.63 -10.51 1.36
C VAL A 105 -1.69 -11.99 1.00
N LEU A 106 -0.95 -12.82 1.75
CA LEU A 106 -0.85 -14.26 1.54
C LEU A 106 -1.82 -15.07 2.42
N TRP A 107 -2.48 -14.40 3.37
CA TRP A 107 -3.37 -15.01 4.35
C TRP A 107 -4.56 -14.10 4.62
N LEU A 108 -5.69 -14.70 5.00
CA LEU A 108 -6.91 -13.97 5.31
C LEU A 108 -6.85 -13.40 6.74
N PRO A 109 -7.24 -12.13 6.96
CA PRO A 109 -7.27 -11.51 8.29
C PRO A 109 -7.96 -12.33 9.39
N GLU A 110 -8.91 -13.18 8.99
CA GLU A 110 -9.76 -14.01 9.83
C GLU A 110 -9.00 -15.12 10.55
N VAL A 111 -7.84 -15.55 10.01
CA VAL A 111 -6.97 -16.58 10.59
C VAL A 111 -6.38 -16.14 11.94
N LEU A 112 -6.21 -14.83 12.15
CA LEU A 112 -5.73 -14.30 13.42
C LEU A 112 -6.86 -14.25 14.46
N THR A 113 -6.63 -14.83 15.64
CA THR A 113 -7.56 -14.83 16.77
C THR A 113 -6.95 -14.22 18.04
N GLY A 114 -7.80 -13.62 18.87
CA GLY A 114 -7.40 -12.99 20.14
C GLY A 114 -6.48 -11.78 19.96
N TRP A 115 -5.44 -11.70 20.81
CA TRP A 115 -4.48 -10.59 20.86
C TRP A 115 -3.65 -10.45 19.58
N HIS A 116 -3.45 -11.53 18.81
CA HIS A 116 -2.68 -11.49 17.57
C HIS A 116 -3.32 -10.58 16.50
N ARG A 117 -4.63 -10.33 16.58
CA ARG A 117 -5.31 -9.35 15.71
C ARG A 117 -4.75 -7.94 15.89
N ALA A 118 -4.19 -7.61 17.04
CA ALA A 118 -3.57 -6.30 17.27
C ALA A 118 -2.38 -6.07 16.31
N PHE A 119 -1.62 -7.12 15.95
CA PHE A 119 -0.53 -6.99 14.98
C PHE A 119 -1.00 -6.50 13.61
N LEU A 120 -2.21 -6.91 13.20
CA LEU A 120 -2.79 -6.44 11.95
C LEU A 120 -3.07 -4.93 11.99
N TYR A 121 -3.48 -4.38 13.13
CA TYR A 121 -3.77 -2.95 13.27
C TYR A 121 -2.53 -2.08 13.55
N VAL A 122 -1.49 -2.67 14.15
CA VAL A 122 -0.19 -2.01 14.37
C VAL A 122 0.60 -1.91 13.07
N ASN A 123 0.39 -2.82 12.11
CA ASN A 123 1.03 -2.76 10.81
C ASN A 123 0.44 -1.60 9.97
N PRO A 124 1.24 -0.62 9.50
CA PRO A 124 0.74 0.51 8.71
C PRO A 124 -0.06 0.12 7.46
N LEU A 125 0.32 -0.97 6.80
CA LEU A 125 -0.36 -1.47 5.60
C LEU A 125 -1.46 -2.49 5.93
N GLY A 126 -1.47 -3.00 7.17
CA GLY A 126 -2.35 -4.09 7.61
C GLY A 126 -3.84 -3.77 7.48
N PRO A 127 -4.36 -2.66 8.04
CA PRO A 127 -5.77 -2.32 7.97
C PRO A 127 -6.27 -2.10 6.54
N ALA A 128 -5.48 -1.45 5.68
CA ALA A 128 -5.83 -1.20 4.29
C ALA A 128 -5.89 -2.50 3.48
N LEU A 129 -4.90 -3.38 3.65
CA LEU A 129 -4.86 -4.68 2.97
C LEU A 129 -5.95 -5.63 3.48
N ALA A 130 -6.25 -5.60 4.78
CA ALA A 130 -7.36 -6.36 5.35
C ALA A 130 -8.71 -5.88 4.81
N ALA A 131 -8.91 -4.56 4.70
CA ALA A 131 -10.10 -3.99 4.08
C ALA A 131 -10.22 -4.39 2.60
N ASN A 132 -9.10 -4.40 1.86
CA ASN A 132 -9.07 -4.86 0.47
C ASN A 132 -9.48 -6.34 0.35
N SER A 133 -8.92 -7.21 1.20
CA SER A 133 -9.25 -8.64 1.24
C SER A 133 -10.73 -8.87 1.55
N ARG A 134 -11.32 -8.12 2.49
CA ARG A 134 -12.78 -8.21 2.77
C ARG A 134 -13.64 -7.86 1.56
N ILE A 135 -13.30 -6.79 0.85
CA ILE A 135 -14.11 -6.36 -0.31
C ILE A 135 -13.99 -7.37 -1.46
N TRP A 136 -12.79 -7.88 -1.73
CA TRP A 136 -12.54 -8.79 -2.86
C TRP A 136 -12.93 -10.25 -2.59
N ILE A 137 -12.78 -10.73 -1.35
CA ILE A 137 -12.97 -12.16 -1.04
C ILE A 137 -14.33 -12.38 -0.39
N GLU A 138 -14.60 -11.67 0.70
CA GLU A 138 -15.86 -11.80 1.46
C GLU A 138 -17.02 -11.03 0.82
N GLY A 139 -16.73 -10.01 -0.01
CA GLY A 139 -17.72 -9.06 -0.51
C GLY A 139 -18.35 -8.23 0.59
N SER A 140 -17.71 -8.13 1.75
CA SER A 140 -18.20 -7.44 2.95
C SER A 140 -17.63 -6.02 3.02
N THR A 141 -18.30 -5.13 3.76
CA THR A 141 -17.77 -3.80 4.03
C THR A 141 -16.61 -3.90 5.03
N PRO A 142 -15.56 -3.07 4.87
CA PRO A 142 -14.52 -2.95 5.88
C PRO A 142 -15.12 -2.58 7.24
N THR A 143 -14.57 -3.15 8.31
CA THR A 143 -15.00 -2.80 9.67
C THR A 143 -14.65 -1.34 9.98
N ALA A 144 -15.46 -0.65 10.79
CA ALA A 144 -15.18 0.73 11.20
C ALA A 144 -13.76 0.91 11.76
N ALA A 145 -13.26 -0.06 12.53
CA ALA A 145 -11.88 -0.07 13.04
C ALA A 145 -10.83 -0.10 11.91
N GLN A 146 -11.03 -0.91 10.87
CA GLN A 146 -10.13 -0.97 9.71
C GLN A 146 -10.14 0.34 8.94
N PHE A 147 -11.33 0.94 8.77
CA PHE A 147 -11.51 2.21 8.08
C PHE A 147 -10.81 3.35 8.82
N VAL A 148 -10.99 3.47 10.13
CA VAL A 148 -10.31 4.49 10.94
C VAL A 148 -8.80 4.25 10.95
N ALA A 149 -8.35 3.00 11.15
CA ALA A 149 -6.93 2.68 11.23
C ALA A 149 -6.19 2.91 9.90
N MET A 150 -6.79 2.57 8.75
CA MET A 150 -6.14 2.79 7.44
C MET A 150 -5.95 4.28 7.14
N PHE A 151 -6.90 5.14 7.52
CA PHE A 151 -6.75 6.59 7.37
C PHE A 151 -5.81 7.20 8.38
N ALA A 152 -5.85 6.72 9.63
CA ALA A 152 -4.91 7.15 10.67
C ALA A 152 -3.46 6.86 10.25
N TRP A 153 -3.18 5.65 9.74
CA TRP A 153 -1.86 5.30 9.24
C TRP A 153 -1.47 6.07 7.98
N ALA A 154 -2.39 6.29 7.04
CA ALA A 154 -2.12 7.10 5.86
C ALA A 154 -1.72 8.53 6.23
N LEU A 155 -2.47 9.16 7.14
CA LEU A 155 -2.18 10.51 7.62
C LEU A 155 -0.86 10.54 8.41
N PHE A 156 -0.66 9.60 9.33
CA PHE A 156 0.56 9.50 10.12
C PHE A 156 1.80 9.33 9.24
N ALA A 157 1.79 8.37 8.32
CA ALA A 157 2.91 8.13 7.42
C ALA A 157 3.22 9.33 6.54
N MET A 158 2.18 10.01 6.02
CA MET A 158 2.35 11.21 5.19
C MET A 158 2.94 12.37 5.98
N LEU A 159 2.42 12.65 7.18
CA LEU A 159 2.93 13.73 8.03
C LEU A 159 4.33 13.43 8.53
N PHE A 160 4.57 12.23 9.05
CA PHE A 160 5.86 11.85 9.62
C PHE A 160 6.94 11.71 8.55
N GLY A 161 6.65 10.99 7.46
CA GLY A 161 7.56 10.81 6.34
C GLY A 161 7.85 12.12 5.61
N GLY A 162 6.82 12.94 5.39
CA GLY A 162 6.95 14.26 4.78
C GLY A 162 7.76 15.23 5.64
N TYR A 163 7.45 15.32 6.94
CA TYR A 163 8.19 16.17 7.89
C TYR A 163 9.67 15.78 7.96
N PHE A 164 9.97 14.49 8.05
CA PHE A 164 11.33 13.99 8.13
C PHE A 164 12.11 14.28 6.85
N PHE A 165 11.48 14.10 5.68
CA PHE A 165 12.07 14.41 4.38
C PHE A 165 12.38 15.91 4.24
N LEU A 166 11.40 16.78 4.51
CA LEU A 166 11.55 18.23 4.37
C LEU A 166 12.61 18.81 5.31
N THR A 167 12.68 18.31 6.55
CA THR A 167 13.67 18.78 7.53
C THR A 167 15.09 18.41 7.13
N ARG A 168 15.28 17.26 6.47
CA ARG A 168 16.60 16.75 6.07
C ARG A 168 16.98 17.07 4.62
N GLU A 169 16.09 17.71 3.86
CA GLU A 169 16.31 18.05 2.45
C GLU A 169 17.59 18.88 2.24
N ARG A 170 17.89 19.79 3.17
CA ARG A 170 19.10 20.63 3.13
C ARG A 170 20.39 19.83 3.28
N GLU A 171 20.37 18.71 4.01
CA GLU A 171 21.53 17.85 4.20
C GLU A 171 21.77 16.93 2.98
N PHE A 172 20.75 16.69 2.15
CA PHE A 172 20.89 15.88 0.95
C PHE A 172 21.81 16.53 -0.09
N ALA A 173 21.83 17.86 -0.18
CA ALA A 173 22.70 18.56 -1.13
C ALA A 173 24.20 18.44 -0.80
N ILE A 174 24.54 18.13 0.46
CA ILE A 174 25.94 18.08 0.94
C ILE A 174 26.48 16.64 0.96
N ARG A 175 25.60 15.63 1.12
CA ARG A 175 25.99 14.23 1.36
C ARG A 175 25.83 13.29 0.15
N VAL A 176 25.25 13.78 -0.96
CA VAL A 176 25.04 13.02 -2.21
C VAL A 176 26.24 13.22 -3.11
#